data_AF-A0A951XC23-F1
#
_entry.id   AF-A0A951XC23-F1
#
_cell.length_a   1.000
_cell.length_b   1.000
_cell.length_c   1.000
_cell.angle_alpha   90.00
_cell.angle_beta   90.00
_cell.angle_gamma   90.00
#
_symmetry.space_group_name_H-M   'P 1'
#
loop_
_entity.id
_entity.type
_entity.pdbx_description
1 polymer ?
#
loop_
_entity_poly.entity_id
_entity_poly.type
_entity_poly.pdbx_seq_one_letter_code
_entity_poly.pdbx_strand_id
1 'polypeptide(L)'
;MNRIRIIGLILFFSCGYYILHAQSGSKREIKVNLVWDVPVPDGSVEISHGTLQKLTVTGGRGKVRGNQFSVSGKGARLQLSIVNGSVEPGPEPAVIHVKSGVGSFSFLLRDVNYNFPILIPDYHVAVLPGDDVRDFLQVEIDVLSRKTKTKVQEIEEEQEASFGEAAKATRNMSVPIKLGLGRDMRMFEISEELQDMAQEGKIIRPKYSSSAVRLPDTKQGAAYLYALGRGVGVRNNITRSLDEGVLPIYHSELKDDDVVYHTVSFARKELTEKTNTGTNYIISDKHSSGRTFKAEHMKELEERMKTAYDFDDDMVYYARTTIENTGKVPRYAWMKIPRPGTGWWGKKIHQYDPATGFSSFGTDRIFCVAQLNGKPLPNEEMAMLLQPGQTAEMDFYMPHTPVSGGVAAALIKESYPQRLAEARLYWKKKLESAAAVHLPERTINDRLRAGLLHLNLITFGNEPDGTLSANVGVYSPIGTESSPIIQFYLSMGWFDIAKRALNYFMETQLSTGYIQNYEGYTVETGAVLWDIGEYYRYTHDIAWIKSIKEKLLKSCNYLIAWRD
;
A
#
# COMPACT_ATOMS: atom_id res chain seq x y z
N MET A 1 59.81 20.23 -17.93
CA MET A 1 60.28 20.23 -19.33
C MET A 1 59.74 18.99 -20.04
N ASN A 2 58.99 19.19 -21.13
CA ASN A 2 58.66 18.28 -22.26
C ASN A 2 58.06 16.88 -21.98
N ARG A 3 56.76 16.61 -22.29
CA ARG A 3 56.13 16.20 -23.61
C ARG A 3 56.43 14.71 -23.95
N ILE A 4 55.53 13.75 -24.24
CA ILE A 4 54.25 13.66 -25.01
C ILE A 4 53.54 12.29 -24.70
N ARG A 5 52.23 12.30 -24.37
CA ARG A 5 50.98 11.71 -24.99
C ARG A 5 50.86 10.22 -25.34
N ILE A 6 49.79 9.58 -24.81
CA ILE A 6 48.77 8.71 -25.49
C ILE A 6 47.46 8.87 -24.66
N ILE A 7 46.47 9.70 -25.04
CA ILE A 7 45.21 9.47 -25.81
C ILE A 7 44.29 8.36 -25.27
N GLY A 8 43.08 8.74 -24.84
CA GLY A 8 41.97 7.83 -24.49
C GLY A 8 40.74 8.50 -23.86
N LEU A 9 40.11 9.42 -24.61
CA LEU A 9 38.71 9.90 -24.54
C LEU A 9 37.99 10.03 -23.17
N ILE A 10 37.88 11.27 -22.68
CA ILE A 10 36.82 11.73 -21.76
C ILE A 10 36.12 12.90 -22.46
N LEU A 11 34.84 12.72 -22.81
CA LEU A 11 33.97 13.77 -23.34
C LEU A 11 33.48 14.64 -22.18
N PHE A 12 34.05 15.83 -22.06
CA PHE A 12 33.53 16.90 -21.20
C PHE A 12 32.33 17.57 -21.87
N PHE A 13 31.23 17.67 -21.12
CA PHE A 13 30.12 18.58 -21.38
C PHE A 13 30.64 20.03 -21.34
N SER A 14 30.81 20.64 -22.50
CA SER A 14 31.00 22.10 -22.59
C SER A 14 29.65 22.78 -22.64
N CYS A 15 29.38 23.57 -21.61
CA CYS A 15 28.28 24.51 -21.49
C CYS A 15 28.36 25.54 -22.64
N GLY A 16 27.60 25.29 -23.70
CA GLY A 16 27.42 26.21 -24.81
C GLY A 16 26.21 27.10 -24.53
N TYR A 17 26.46 28.38 -24.24
CA TYR A 17 25.49 29.46 -24.31
C TYR A 17 24.85 29.46 -25.70
N TYR A 18 23.69 28.82 -25.86
CA TYR A 18 22.87 29.01 -27.04
C TYR A 18 22.16 30.34 -26.91
N ILE A 19 22.68 31.32 -27.65
CA ILE A 19 21.94 32.51 -28.05
C ILE A 19 20.64 32.00 -28.68
N LEU A 20 19.51 32.35 -28.06
CA LEU A 20 18.16 32.23 -28.61
C LEU A 20 18.11 32.97 -29.96
N HIS A 21 18.47 32.29 -31.04
CA HIS A 21 17.93 32.61 -32.34
C HIS A 21 16.47 32.15 -32.32
N ALA A 22 15.59 33.10 -32.00
CA ALA A 22 14.20 33.03 -32.38
C ALA A 22 14.14 32.91 -33.92
N GLN A 23 14.23 31.67 -34.42
CA GLN A 23 13.76 31.37 -35.75
C GLN A 23 12.28 31.70 -35.76
N SER A 24 11.92 32.72 -36.53
CA SER A 24 10.55 33.02 -36.93
C SER A 24 10.00 31.81 -37.69
N GLY A 25 9.51 30.81 -36.96
CA GLY A 25 8.77 29.70 -37.53
C GLY A 25 7.51 30.26 -38.18
N SER A 26 7.36 30.05 -39.48
CA SER A 26 6.12 30.37 -40.18
C SER A 26 4.97 29.70 -39.41
N LYS A 27 4.00 30.50 -38.93
CA LYS A 27 2.79 30.01 -38.27
C LYS A 27 2.05 29.10 -39.25
N ARG A 28 2.26 27.79 -39.16
CA ARG A 28 1.58 26.81 -40.01
C ARG A 28 0.12 26.75 -39.58
N GLU A 29 -0.76 27.23 -40.45
CA GLU A 29 -2.20 27.03 -40.30
C GLU A 29 -2.48 25.53 -40.41
N ILE A 30 -3.12 24.96 -39.38
CA ILE A 30 -3.60 23.58 -39.38
C ILE A 30 -5.11 23.63 -39.60
N LYS A 31 -5.58 22.87 -40.58
CA LYS A 31 -7.00 22.79 -40.91
C LYS A 31 -7.57 21.44 -40.47
N VAL A 32 -8.75 21.49 -39.87
CA VAL A 32 -9.49 20.31 -39.41
C VAL A 32 -10.93 20.45 -39.87
N ASN A 33 -11.54 19.36 -40.30
CA ASN A 33 -12.95 19.28 -40.66
C ASN A 33 -13.72 18.51 -39.60
N LEU A 34 -14.83 19.06 -39.14
CA LEU A 34 -15.86 18.35 -38.39
C LEU A 34 -17.00 18.03 -39.37
N VAL A 35 -17.37 16.76 -39.48
CA VAL A 35 -18.45 16.29 -40.36
C VAL A 35 -19.51 15.58 -39.54
N TRP A 36 -20.77 15.98 -39.71
CA TRP A 36 -21.92 15.37 -39.04
C TRP A 36 -22.92 14.80 -40.05
N ASP A 37 -23.61 13.72 -39.69
CA ASP A 37 -24.80 13.22 -40.38
C ASP A 37 -26.12 13.71 -39.75
N VAL A 38 -26.07 14.27 -38.53
CA VAL A 38 -27.21 14.92 -37.84
C VAL A 38 -27.04 16.45 -37.76
N PRO A 39 -28.14 17.23 -37.64
CA PRO A 39 -28.04 18.68 -37.49
C PRO A 39 -27.53 19.10 -36.10
N VAL A 40 -26.69 20.13 -36.07
CA VAL A 40 -26.23 20.81 -34.85
C VAL A 40 -26.76 22.25 -34.87
N PRO A 41 -27.89 22.53 -34.22
CA PRO A 41 -28.58 23.80 -34.36
C PRO A 41 -27.87 24.97 -33.65
N ASP A 42 -27.11 24.69 -32.60
CA ASP A 42 -26.32 25.68 -31.86
C ASP A 42 -25.07 25.00 -31.28
N GLY A 43 -23.90 25.55 -31.61
CA GLY A 43 -22.62 25.08 -31.09
C GLY A 43 -21.55 26.16 -31.10
N SER A 44 -20.48 25.94 -30.35
CA SER A 44 -19.30 26.81 -30.34
C SER A 44 -18.01 26.02 -30.29
N VAL A 45 -16.92 26.66 -30.73
CA VAL A 45 -15.57 26.12 -30.67
C VAL A 45 -14.72 26.96 -29.71
N GLU A 46 -14.02 26.29 -28.81
CA GLU A 46 -12.97 26.88 -27.97
C GLU A 46 -11.68 26.08 -28.15
N ILE A 47 -10.52 26.74 -28.01
CA ILE A 47 -9.22 26.08 -28.18
C ILE A 47 -8.33 26.43 -26.99
N SER A 48 -7.91 25.40 -26.26
CA SER A 48 -6.86 25.49 -25.24
C SER A 48 -5.50 25.36 -25.92
N HIS A 49 -4.53 26.21 -25.55
CA HIS A 49 -3.16 26.19 -26.09
C HIS A 49 -3.07 26.25 -27.64
N GLY A 50 -3.92 27.10 -28.22
CA GLY A 50 -3.99 27.37 -29.66
C GLY A 50 -4.92 28.55 -29.94
N THR A 51 -5.05 28.96 -31.20
CA THR A 51 -5.91 30.07 -31.59
C THR A 51 -6.78 29.69 -32.77
N LEU A 52 -8.10 29.83 -32.62
CA LEU A 52 -9.04 29.69 -33.73
C LEU A 52 -8.91 30.90 -34.64
N GLN A 53 -8.32 30.71 -35.82
CA GLN A 53 -8.14 31.76 -36.81
C GLN A 53 -9.42 31.96 -37.64
N LYS A 54 -10.07 30.87 -38.03
CA LYS A 54 -11.25 30.92 -38.89
C LYS A 54 -12.14 29.69 -38.66
N LEU A 55 -13.44 29.92 -38.76
CA LEU A 55 -14.46 28.88 -38.76
C LEU A 55 -15.33 29.05 -40.02
N THR A 56 -15.53 27.98 -40.80
CA THR A 56 -16.24 28.05 -42.08
C THR A 56 -17.15 26.84 -42.28
N VAL A 57 -18.41 27.07 -42.65
CA VAL A 57 -19.28 25.99 -43.14
C VAL A 57 -18.89 25.68 -44.58
N THR A 58 -18.37 24.48 -44.82
CA THR A 58 -17.88 24.04 -46.14
C THR A 58 -18.76 22.96 -46.75
N GLY A 59 -19.79 22.49 -46.03
CA GLY A 59 -20.79 21.54 -46.51
C GLY A 59 -22.08 21.63 -45.71
N GLY A 60 -23.21 21.32 -46.36
CA GLY A 60 -24.55 21.48 -45.80
C GLY A 60 -25.03 22.93 -45.77
N ARG A 61 -26.01 23.21 -44.90
CA ARG A 61 -26.56 24.55 -44.63
C ARG A 61 -26.20 24.97 -43.21
N GLY A 62 -25.68 26.17 -43.03
CA GLY A 62 -25.27 26.63 -41.71
C GLY A 62 -24.87 28.09 -41.68
N LYS A 63 -24.60 28.60 -40.47
CA LYS A 63 -24.09 29.95 -40.24
C LYS A 63 -22.95 29.88 -39.23
N VAL A 64 -21.99 30.80 -39.36
CA VAL A 64 -20.91 31.00 -38.39
C VAL A 64 -20.93 32.46 -37.96
N ARG A 65 -20.78 32.69 -36.66
CA ARG A 65 -20.60 34.03 -36.07
C ARG A 65 -19.51 33.97 -35.02
N GLY A 66 -18.32 34.47 -35.34
CA GLY A 66 -17.15 34.32 -34.46
C GLY A 66 -16.79 32.86 -34.29
N ASN A 67 -16.85 32.36 -33.05
CA ASN A 67 -16.63 30.96 -32.72
C ASN A 67 -17.91 30.12 -32.62
N GLN A 68 -19.08 30.74 -32.80
CA GLN A 68 -20.37 30.06 -32.81
C GLN A 68 -20.70 29.55 -34.21
N PHE A 69 -21.39 28.41 -34.28
CA PHE A 69 -21.84 27.81 -35.51
C PHE A 69 -23.21 27.15 -35.37
N SER A 70 -23.89 27.02 -36.49
CA SER A 70 -25.00 26.10 -36.67
C SER A 70 -24.84 25.39 -38.00
N VAL A 71 -25.04 24.08 -38.05
CA VAL A 71 -24.91 23.26 -39.25
C VAL A 71 -26.05 22.26 -39.35
N SER A 72 -26.54 22.03 -40.56
CA SER A 72 -27.69 21.18 -40.84
C SER A 72 -27.68 20.68 -42.29
N GLY A 73 -28.50 19.68 -42.57
CA GLY A 73 -28.61 19.09 -43.91
C GLY A 73 -27.53 18.06 -44.20
N LYS A 74 -27.72 17.30 -45.28
CA LYS A 74 -26.83 16.19 -45.65
C LYS A 74 -25.42 16.71 -45.96
N GLY A 75 -24.41 16.10 -45.35
CA GLY A 75 -23.00 16.51 -45.51
C GLY A 75 -22.64 17.78 -44.74
N ALA A 76 -23.28 18.03 -43.59
CA ALA A 76 -22.96 19.13 -42.68
C ALA A 76 -21.46 19.10 -42.32
N ARG A 77 -20.73 20.15 -42.70
CA ARG A 77 -19.28 20.22 -42.55
C ARG A 77 -18.83 21.59 -42.09
N LEU A 78 -18.01 21.58 -41.05
CA LEU A 78 -17.40 22.76 -40.45
C LEU A 78 -15.87 22.62 -40.52
N GLN A 79 -15.21 23.55 -41.20
CA GLN A 79 -13.76 23.63 -41.24
C GLN A 79 -13.25 24.65 -40.22
N LEU A 80 -12.31 24.20 -39.40
CA LEU A 80 -11.57 24.99 -38.42
C LEU A 80 -10.17 25.27 -38.98
N SER A 81 -9.76 26.52 -38.95
CA SER A 81 -8.37 26.94 -39.16
C SER A 81 -7.77 27.31 -37.81
N ILE A 82 -6.75 26.56 -37.39
CA ILE A 82 -6.07 26.74 -36.11
C ILE A 82 -4.63 27.21 -36.35
N VAL A 83 -4.18 28.19 -35.56
CA VAL A 83 -2.78 28.65 -35.51
C VAL A 83 -2.26 28.59 -34.09
N ASN A 84 -0.93 28.59 -33.94
CA ASN A 84 -0.24 28.51 -32.65
C ASN A 84 -0.64 27.30 -31.77
N GLY A 85 -1.19 26.24 -32.38
CA GLY A 85 -1.54 25.01 -31.66
C GLY A 85 -0.35 24.06 -31.57
N SER A 86 0.04 23.66 -30.35
CA SER A 86 1.08 22.64 -30.16
C SER A 86 0.57 21.27 -30.58
N VAL A 87 1.28 20.63 -31.53
CA VAL A 87 1.00 19.26 -31.99
C VAL A 87 2.06 18.24 -31.58
N GLU A 88 3.10 18.68 -30.89
CA GLU A 88 4.17 17.80 -30.43
C GLU A 88 3.76 17.00 -29.18
N PRO A 89 4.39 15.85 -28.92
CA PRO A 89 4.32 15.21 -27.62
C PRO A 89 4.87 16.15 -26.53
N GLY A 90 4.09 16.38 -25.46
CA GLY A 90 4.49 17.30 -24.39
C GLY A 90 3.33 17.90 -23.60
N PRO A 91 3.63 18.74 -22.59
CA PRO A 91 2.62 19.49 -21.86
C PRO A 91 1.92 20.51 -22.76
N GLU A 92 0.74 20.97 -22.34
CA GLU A 92 -0.04 22.01 -23.03
C GLU A 92 -0.33 21.70 -24.52
N PRO A 93 -0.84 20.51 -24.87
CA PRO A 93 -1.23 20.22 -26.25
C PRO A 93 -2.41 21.11 -26.65
N ALA A 94 -2.51 21.44 -27.94
CA ALA A 94 -3.69 22.14 -28.45
C ALA A 94 -4.93 21.24 -28.35
N VAL A 95 -5.91 21.65 -27.56
CA VAL A 95 -7.18 20.93 -27.37
C VAL A 95 -8.32 21.73 -27.99
N ILE A 96 -9.08 21.10 -28.88
CA ILE A 96 -10.27 21.70 -29.48
C ILE A 96 -11.47 21.23 -28.66
N HIS A 97 -12.24 22.18 -28.16
CA HIS A 97 -13.48 21.95 -27.45
C HIS A 97 -14.65 22.33 -28.35
N VAL A 98 -15.49 21.37 -28.69
CA VAL A 98 -16.74 21.58 -29.43
C VAL A 98 -17.88 21.51 -28.43
N LYS A 99 -18.50 22.64 -28.15
CA LYS A 99 -19.65 22.75 -27.24
C LYS A 99 -20.92 22.73 -28.06
N SER A 100 -21.85 21.85 -27.73
CA SER A 100 -23.18 21.80 -28.35
C SER A 100 -24.21 21.18 -27.38
N GLY A 101 -25.49 21.49 -27.59
CA GLY A 101 -26.59 20.88 -26.85
C GLY A 101 -26.93 19.44 -27.26
N VAL A 102 -26.31 18.92 -28.35
CA VAL A 102 -26.57 17.60 -28.94
C VAL A 102 -25.32 16.71 -28.94
N GLY A 103 -24.42 16.95 -27.97
CA GLY A 103 -23.16 16.21 -27.82
C GLY A 103 -21.97 17.16 -27.83
N SER A 104 -21.47 17.50 -26.65
CA SER A 104 -20.22 18.27 -26.51
C SER A 104 -19.04 17.29 -26.42
N PHE A 105 -17.95 17.61 -27.10
CA PHE A 105 -16.76 16.76 -27.10
C PHE A 105 -15.48 17.59 -27.21
N SER A 106 -14.34 16.96 -26.98
CA SER A 106 -13.04 17.59 -27.14
C SER A 106 -12.03 16.61 -27.72
N PHE A 107 -11.06 17.11 -28.46
CA PHE A 107 -10.01 16.29 -29.06
C PHE A 107 -8.68 17.04 -29.12
N LEU A 108 -7.58 16.29 -29.13
CA LEU A 108 -6.24 16.85 -29.33
C LEU A 108 -6.01 17.12 -30.81
N LEU A 109 -5.50 18.30 -31.16
CA LEU A 109 -5.25 18.67 -32.55
C LEU A 109 -4.30 17.70 -33.26
N ARG A 110 -3.30 17.21 -32.52
CA ARG A 110 -2.27 16.29 -33.04
C ARG A 110 -2.77 14.90 -33.40
N ASP A 111 -3.93 14.51 -32.85
CA ASP A 111 -4.49 13.17 -33.05
C ASP A 111 -5.40 13.10 -34.28
N VAL A 112 -5.66 14.25 -34.94
CA VAL A 112 -6.45 14.30 -36.18
C VAL A 112 -5.66 13.67 -37.31
N ASN A 113 -6.10 12.49 -37.76
CA ASN A 113 -5.37 11.68 -38.72
C ASN A 113 -6.27 11.18 -39.86
N TYR A 114 -5.75 11.15 -41.09
CA TYR A 114 -6.48 10.65 -42.24
C TYR A 114 -6.72 9.14 -42.17
N ASN A 115 -5.68 8.36 -41.87
CA ASN A 115 -5.78 6.91 -41.82
C ASN A 115 -6.53 6.43 -40.57
N PHE A 116 -6.55 7.23 -39.51
CA PHE A 116 -7.20 6.92 -38.24
C PHE A 116 -8.03 8.12 -37.77
N PRO A 117 -9.17 8.40 -38.43
CA PRO A 117 -10.00 9.54 -38.10
C PRO A 117 -10.61 9.38 -36.71
N ILE A 118 -10.87 10.50 -36.04
CA ILE A 118 -11.59 10.48 -34.76
C ILE A 118 -13.07 10.37 -35.09
N LEU A 119 -13.65 9.19 -34.88
CA LEU A 119 -15.07 8.92 -35.06
C LEU A 119 -15.75 8.85 -33.70
N ILE A 120 -16.85 9.57 -33.51
CA ILE A 120 -17.68 9.52 -32.31
C ILE A 120 -19.10 9.15 -32.73
N PRO A 121 -19.42 7.84 -32.82
CA PRO A 121 -20.70 7.36 -33.35
C PRO A 121 -21.91 7.90 -32.59
N ASP A 122 -21.86 7.93 -31.25
CA ASP A 122 -22.96 8.42 -30.40
C ASP A 122 -23.32 9.88 -30.67
N TYR A 123 -22.36 10.67 -31.15
CA TYR A 123 -22.55 12.08 -31.50
C TYR A 123 -22.64 12.31 -33.00
N HIS A 124 -22.65 11.24 -33.79
CA HIS A 124 -22.91 11.34 -35.23
C HIS A 124 -21.91 12.30 -35.90
N VAL A 125 -20.64 12.23 -35.47
CA VAL A 125 -19.56 13.14 -35.89
C VAL A 125 -18.24 12.42 -36.15
N ALA A 126 -17.51 12.89 -37.17
CA ALA A 126 -16.10 12.57 -37.38
C ALA A 126 -15.23 13.83 -37.48
N VAL A 127 -14.00 13.74 -36.97
CA VAL A 127 -12.97 14.78 -37.05
C VAL A 127 -11.88 14.31 -38.01
N LEU A 128 -11.63 15.12 -39.03
CA LEU A 128 -10.77 14.77 -40.16
C LEU A 128 -9.75 15.87 -40.44
N PRO A 129 -8.60 15.55 -41.07
CA PRO A 129 -7.72 16.56 -41.63
C PRO A 129 -8.44 17.49 -42.60
N GLY A 130 -7.97 18.73 -42.73
CA GLY A 130 -8.62 19.77 -43.53
C GLY A 130 -8.78 19.46 -45.02
N ASP A 131 -7.94 18.60 -45.56
CA ASP A 131 -7.93 18.11 -46.94
C ASP A 131 -8.75 16.81 -47.13
N ASP A 132 -9.23 16.19 -46.06
CA ASP A 132 -10.05 14.99 -46.14
C ASP A 132 -11.49 15.32 -46.54
N VAL A 133 -11.91 14.82 -47.71
CA VAL A 133 -13.21 15.10 -48.32
C VAL A 133 -14.31 14.11 -47.94
N ARG A 134 -14.00 13.07 -47.14
CA ARG A 134 -14.99 12.05 -46.77
C ARG A 134 -16.11 12.62 -45.92
N ASP A 135 -17.34 12.18 -46.13
CA ASP A 135 -18.45 12.47 -45.22
C ASP A 135 -18.48 11.51 -44.02
N PHE A 136 -19.36 11.77 -43.05
CA PHE A 136 -19.47 10.93 -41.85
C PHE A 136 -19.70 9.45 -42.18
N LEU A 137 -20.62 9.16 -43.10
CA LEU A 137 -20.98 7.78 -43.46
C LEU A 137 -19.82 7.05 -44.14
N GLN A 138 -19.07 7.73 -45.01
CA GLN A 138 -17.87 7.17 -45.63
C GLN A 138 -16.79 6.85 -44.60
N VAL A 139 -16.60 7.73 -43.60
CA VAL A 139 -15.66 7.50 -42.50
C VAL A 139 -16.11 6.33 -41.63
N GLU A 140 -17.40 6.29 -41.27
CA GLU A 140 -17.98 5.23 -40.46
C GLU A 140 -17.84 3.86 -41.16
N ILE A 141 -18.18 3.78 -42.45
CA ILE A 141 -17.99 2.55 -43.25
C ILE A 141 -16.52 2.16 -43.32
N ASP A 142 -15.61 3.10 -43.57
CA ASP A 142 -14.16 2.82 -43.62
C ASP A 142 -13.65 2.25 -42.29
N VAL A 143 -14.03 2.85 -41.16
CA VAL A 143 -13.64 2.39 -39.82
C VAL A 143 -14.24 1.02 -39.52
N LEU A 144 -15.54 0.83 -39.73
CA LEU A 144 -16.22 -0.45 -39.46
C LEU A 144 -15.74 -1.59 -40.38
N SER A 145 -15.33 -1.28 -41.62
CA SER A 145 -14.82 -2.28 -42.56
C SER A 145 -13.54 -2.97 -42.08
N ARG A 146 -12.80 -2.33 -41.14
CA ARG A 146 -11.58 -2.87 -40.54
C ARG A 146 -11.85 -4.04 -39.60
N LYS A 147 -13.11 -4.28 -39.23
CA LYS A 147 -13.54 -5.35 -38.30
C LYS A 147 -12.78 -5.31 -36.97
N THR A 148 -12.35 -4.13 -36.57
CA THR A 148 -11.73 -3.89 -35.27
C THR A 148 -12.82 -3.79 -34.21
N LYS A 149 -12.58 -4.35 -33.03
CA LYS A 149 -13.49 -4.28 -31.90
C LYS A 149 -13.12 -3.12 -30.99
N THR A 150 -14.11 -2.53 -30.33
CA THR A 150 -13.82 -1.68 -29.17
C THR A 150 -13.29 -2.54 -28.03
N LYS A 151 -12.58 -1.93 -27.07
CA LYS A 151 -12.15 -2.66 -25.87
C LYS A 151 -13.32 -3.28 -25.10
N VAL A 152 -14.49 -2.64 -25.11
CA VAL A 152 -15.72 -3.18 -24.50
C VAL A 152 -16.18 -4.43 -25.24
N GLN A 153 -16.23 -4.41 -26.58
CA GLN A 153 -16.58 -5.57 -27.38
C GLN A 153 -15.58 -6.72 -27.22
N GLU A 154 -14.27 -6.40 -27.13
CA GLU A 154 -13.26 -7.41 -26.80
C GLU A 154 -13.55 -8.06 -25.45
N ILE A 155 -13.81 -7.27 -24.40
CA ILE A 155 -14.14 -7.78 -23.06
C ILE A 155 -15.43 -8.61 -23.04
N GLU A 156 -16.47 -8.18 -23.76
CA GLU A 156 -17.76 -8.89 -23.80
C GLU A 156 -17.67 -10.22 -24.57
N GLU A 157 -16.78 -10.33 -25.54
CA GLU A 157 -16.56 -11.56 -26.31
C GLU A 157 -15.50 -12.49 -25.70
N GLU A 158 -14.63 -11.97 -24.83
CA GLU A 158 -13.66 -12.77 -24.09
C GLU A 158 -14.35 -13.74 -23.12
N GLN A 159 -13.76 -14.92 -22.94
CA GLN A 159 -14.26 -15.86 -21.93
C GLN A 159 -14.04 -15.30 -20.53
N GLU A 160 -15.03 -15.47 -19.65
CA GLU A 160 -14.91 -15.06 -18.25
C GLU A 160 -13.69 -15.70 -17.60
N ALA A 161 -12.79 -14.87 -17.07
CA ALA A 161 -11.56 -15.32 -16.46
C ALA A 161 -11.85 -16.04 -15.13
N SER A 162 -11.41 -17.30 -15.00
CA SER A 162 -11.45 -17.99 -13.72
C SER A 162 -10.30 -17.54 -12.82
N PHE A 163 -10.49 -17.63 -11.49
CA PHE A 163 -9.39 -17.42 -10.53
C PHE A 163 -8.17 -18.31 -10.83
N GLY A 164 -8.40 -19.55 -11.26
CA GLY A 164 -7.34 -20.49 -11.61
C GLY A 164 -6.51 -20.04 -12.81
N GLU A 165 -7.13 -19.50 -13.86
CA GLU A 165 -6.40 -18.96 -15.02
C GLU A 165 -5.68 -17.66 -14.67
N ALA A 166 -6.34 -16.74 -13.96
CA ALA A 166 -5.73 -15.49 -13.52
C ALA A 166 -4.52 -15.74 -12.60
N ALA A 167 -4.61 -16.71 -11.69
CA ALA A 167 -3.53 -17.06 -10.76
C ALA A 167 -2.25 -17.53 -11.48
N LYS A 168 -2.35 -18.20 -12.63
CA LYS A 168 -1.18 -18.66 -13.41
C LYS A 168 -0.38 -17.50 -14.01
N ALA A 169 -1.06 -16.41 -14.38
CA ALA A 169 -0.43 -15.23 -14.97
C ALA A 169 -0.08 -14.15 -13.93
N THR A 170 -0.55 -14.30 -12.69
CA THR A 170 -0.30 -13.33 -11.62
C THR A 170 1.14 -13.43 -11.13
N ARG A 171 1.81 -12.28 -11.03
CA ARG A 171 3.17 -12.22 -10.47
C ARG A 171 3.15 -12.73 -9.03
N ASN A 172 3.97 -13.73 -8.73
CA ASN A 172 4.17 -14.18 -7.36
C ASN A 172 5.01 -13.14 -6.62
N MET A 173 4.38 -12.40 -5.70
CA MET A 173 5.02 -11.37 -4.89
C MET A 173 4.99 -11.76 -3.42
N SER A 174 6.13 -11.66 -2.78
CA SER A 174 6.31 -11.85 -1.35
C SER A 174 6.00 -10.57 -0.61
N VAL A 175 5.20 -10.69 0.44
CA VAL A 175 5.00 -9.61 1.42
C VAL A 175 5.72 -9.95 2.72
N PRO A 176 6.21 -8.93 3.46
CA PRO A 176 6.68 -9.13 4.83
C PRO A 176 5.57 -9.66 5.74
N ILE A 177 5.94 -10.41 6.76
CA ILE A 177 5.04 -10.87 7.82
C ILE A 177 5.02 -9.82 8.92
N LYS A 178 3.84 -9.47 9.44
CA LYS A 178 3.69 -8.61 10.62
C LYS A 178 3.19 -9.43 11.80
N LEU A 179 3.87 -9.33 12.93
CA LEU A 179 3.46 -9.90 14.21
C LEU A 179 3.41 -8.79 15.26
N GLY A 180 2.48 -8.89 16.20
CA GLY A 180 2.24 -7.89 17.22
C GLY A 180 0.99 -8.27 18.00
N LEU A 181 0.42 -7.30 18.72
CA LEU A 181 -0.88 -7.44 19.36
C LEU A 181 -1.76 -6.28 18.88
N GLY A 182 -3.06 -6.51 18.69
CA GLY A 182 -3.97 -5.42 18.36
C GLY A 182 -3.93 -4.34 19.46
N ARG A 183 -4.22 -3.09 19.10
CA ARG A 183 -4.18 -1.89 19.97
C ARG A 183 -2.80 -1.33 20.29
N ASP A 184 -1.76 -2.17 20.34
CA ASP A 184 -0.39 -1.76 20.67
C ASP A 184 0.41 -1.44 19.39
N MET A 185 1.09 -0.30 19.34
CA MET A 185 1.85 0.08 18.15
C MET A 185 3.15 -0.72 17.97
N ARG A 186 3.64 -1.43 19.00
CA ARG A 186 4.89 -2.20 18.92
C ARG A 186 4.66 -3.48 18.13
N MET A 187 5.36 -3.60 17.00
CA MET A 187 5.25 -4.74 16.09
C MET A 187 6.62 -5.29 15.71
N PHE A 188 6.63 -6.49 15.13
CA PHE A 188 7.76 -7.08 14.44
C PHE A 188 7.39 -7.33 12.98
N GLU A 189 8.22 -6.86 12.08
CA GLU A 189 8.17 -7.16 10.65
C GLU A 189 9.25 -8.21 10.33
N ILE A 190 8.85 -9.32 9.72
CA ILE A 190 9.75 -10.41 9.33
C ILE A 190 9.82 -10.46 7.81
N SER A 191 11.03 -10.51 7.29
CA SER A 191 11.31 -10.77 5.88
C SER A 191 12.08 -12.07 5.74
N GLU A 192 11.64 -12.90 4.80
CA GLU A 192 12.32 -14.11 4.38
C GLU A 192 13.24 -13.81 3.18
N GLU A 193 14.29 -14.61 3.01
CA GLU A 193 15.27 -14.59 1.92
C GLU A 193 14.71 -15.14 0.60
N LEU A 194 13.57 -14.60 0.15
CA LEU A 194 12.87 -15.03 -1.06
C LEU A 194 13.45 -14.37 -2.32
N GLN A 195 13.32 -15.05 -3.47
CA GLN A 195 13.89 -14.61 -4.75
C GLN A 195 13.54 -13.18 -5.19
N ASP A 196 12.38 -12.67 -4.79
CA ASP A 196 11.92 -11.32 -5.12
C ASP A 196 12.35 -10.26 -4.10
N MET A 197 13.18 -10.64 -3.13
CA MET A 197 13.74 -9.78 -2.09
C MET A 197 15.28 -9.85 -2.11
N ALA A 198 15.94 -8.70 -2.21
CA ALA A 198 17.41 -8.62 -2.16
C ALA A 198 17.91 -8.68 -0.71
N GLN A 199 17.91 -9.86 -0.09
CA GLN A 199 18.33 -10.08 1.31
C GLN A 199 19.32 -11.24 1.42
N GLU A 200 20.29 -11.13 2.33
CA GLU A 200 21.31 -12.16 2.55
C GLU A 200 20.92 -13.21 3.62
N GLY A 201 19.71 -13.11 4.16
CA GLY A 201 19.17 -13.97 5.20
C GLY A 201 17.84 -13.41 5.71
N LYS A 202 17.28 -14.05 6.74
CA LYS A 202 16.04 -13.64 7.37
C LYS A 202 16.25 -12.37 8.18
N ILE A 203 15.33 -11.42 8.09
CA ILE A 203 15.45 -10.15 8.83
C ILE A 203 14.22 -9.93 9.69
N ILE A 204 14.43 -9.67 10.98
CA ILE A 204 13.40 -9.19 11.90
C ILE A 204 13.61 -7.71 12.16
N ARG A 205 12.57 -6.89 12.01
CA ARG A 205 12.60 -5.46 12.30
C ARG A 205 11.54 -5.12 13.35
N PRO A 206 11.93 -4.70 14.57
CA PRO A 206 10.96 -4.06 15.46
C PRO A 206 10.49 -2.73 14.85
N LYS A 207 9.20 -2.44 14.98
CA LYS A 207 8.53 -1.28 14.40
C LYS A 207 7.63 -0.61 15.43
N TYR A 208 7.51 0.70 15.35
CA TYR A 208 6.34 1.41 15.91
C TYR A 208 5.39 1.68 14.76
N SER A 209 4.24 0.99 14.72
CA SER A 209 3.34 0.92 13.56
C SER A 209 4.13 0.60 12.27
N SER A 210 4.45 1.62 11.49
CA SER A 210 5.17 1.48 10.22
C SER A 210 6.58 2.10 10.24
N SER A 211 6.84 2.95 11.24
CA SER A 211 8.13 3.59 11.44
C SER A 211 9.17 2.64 12.03
N ALA A 212 10.43 2.86 11.65
CA ALA A 212 11.53 2.09 12.20
C ALA A 212 11.83 2.50 13.66
N VAL A 213 12.09 1.50 14.50
CA VAL A 213 12.67 1.74 15.83
C VAL A 213 14.11 2.24 15.65
N ARG A 214 14.47 3.35 16.30
CA ARG A 214 15.83 3.89 16.29
C ARG A 214 16.50 3.59 17.62
N LEU A 215 17.62 2.88 17.59
CA LEU A 215 18.41 2.58 18.77
C LEU A 215 19.68 3.45 18.76
N PRO A 216 20.19 3.89 19.93
CA PRO A 216 21.48 4.59 20.02
C PRO A 216 22.64 3.78 19.42
N ASP A 217 22.53 2.44 19.48
CA ASP A 217 23.57 1.50 19.08
C ASP A 217 23.63 1.29 17.55
N THR A 218 22.57 1.65 16.83
CA THR A 218 22.42 1.39 15.38
C THR A 218 22.34 2.69 14.58
N LYS A 219 23.15 2.82 13.52
CA LYS A 219 23.11 4.00 12.64
C LYS A 219 21.82 4.11 11.81
N GLN A 220 21.20 2.98 11.52
CA GLN A 220 19.94 2.87 10.78
C GLN A 220 18.82 2.40 11.73
N GLY A 221 17.61 2.23 11.21
CA GLY A 221 16.55 1.56 11.95
C GLY A 221 16.96 0.17 12.42
N ALA A 222 16.50 -0.23 13.60
CA ALA A 222 16.78 -1.54 14.17
C ALA A 222 16.32 -2.65 13.23
N ALA A 223 17.23 -3.55 12.93
CA ALA A 223 17.02 -4.73 12.11
C ALA A 223 17.98 -5.81 12.58
N TYR A 224 17.52 -7.06 12.58
CA TYR A 224 18.29 -8.19 13.05
C TYR A 224 18.26 -9.31 12.01
N LEU A 225 19.44 -9.61 11.46
CA LEU A 225 19.65 -10.63 10.46
C LEU A 225 19.94 -11.98 11.16
N TYR A 226 19.30 -13.05 10.71
CA TYR A 226 19.52 -14.42 11.18
C TYR A 226 19.45 -15.42 10.03
N ALA A 227 19.94 -16.64 10.24
CA ALA A 227 19.94 -17.67 9.20
C ALA A 227 19.64 -19.05 9.79
N LEU A 228 18.91 -19.84 9.01
CA LEU A 228 18.64 -21.25 9.24
C LEU A 228 19.08 -22.02 7.99
N GLY A 229 19.64 -23.21 8.16
CA GLY A 229 20.25 -23.95 7.06
C GLY A 229 21.50 -23.25 6.51
N ARG A 230 21.95 -23.68 5.33
CA ARG A 230 23.16 -23.17 4.66
C ARG A 230 23.07 -21.72 4.14
N GLY A 231 22.02 -20.97 4.50
CA GLY A 231 21.78 -19.60 4.05
C GLY A 231 21.00 -19.54 2.72
N VAL A 232 21.19 -18.45 1.97
CA VAL A 232 20.48 -18.20 0.71
C VAL A 232 20.91 -19.20 -0.36
N GLY A 233 20.02 -20.12 -0.72
CA GLY A 233 20.24 -21.13 -1.75
C GLY A 233 19.70 -20.72 -3.12
N VAL A 234 19.90 -21.58 -4.13
CA VAL A 234 19.38 -21.40 -5.49
C VAL A 234 17.90 -21.76 -5.65
N ARG A 235 17.21 -22.15 -4.55
CA ARG A 235 15.80 -22.54 -4.53
C ARG A 235 15.08 -21.87 -3.37
N ASN A 236 13.84 -21.47 -3.61
CA ASN A 236 12.91 -21.07 -2.55
C ASN A 236 12.32 -22.34 -1.89
N ASN A 237 13.02 -22.90 -0.91
CA ASN A 237 12.59 -24.12 -0.21
C ASN A 237 11.89 -23.84 1.12
N ILE A 238 11.14 -22.73 1.19
CA ILE A 238 10.42 -22.33 2.40
C ILE A 238 8.92 -22.26 2.12
N THR A 239 8.14 -22.87 3.00
CA THR A 239 6.68 -22.68 3.03
C THR A 239 6.29 -21.83 4.23
N ARG A 240 5.18 -21.10 4.09
CA ARG A 240 4.67 -20.16 5.09
C ARG A 240 3.21 -20.44 5.35
N SER A 241 2.82 -20.43 6.60
CA SER A 241 1.40 -20.54 6.99
C SER A 241 1.12 -19.79 8.28
N LEU A 242 -0.16 -19.55 8.53
CA LEU A 242 -0.67 -19.08 9.81
C LEU A 242 -1.00 -20.28 10.69
N ASP A 243 -0.78 -20.17 11.99
CA ASP A 243 -1.21 -21.18 12.96
C ASP A 243 -2.72 -21.41 12.84
N GLU A 244 -3.11 -22.69 12.78
CA GLU A 244 -4.49 -23.12 12.51
C GLU A 244 -5.11 -22.54 11.22
N GLY A 245 -4.28 -22.06 10.29
CA GLY A 245 -4.67 -21.41 9.04
C GLY A 245 -5.18 -19.97 9.18
N VAL A 246 -5.35 -19.45 10.40
CA VAL A 246 -6.05 -18.18 10.64
C VAL A 246 -5.39 -17.25 11.66
N LEU A 247 -4.67 -17.78 12.64
CA LEU A 247 -4.17 -16.97 13.76
C LEU A 247 -2.89 -16.22 13.32
N PRO A 248 -2.72 -14.93 13.69
CA PRO A 248 -1.47 -14.16 13.48
C PRO A 248 -0.27 -14.68 14.30
N ILE A 249 0.08 -15.94 14.07
CA ILE A 249 1.20 -16.70 14.59
C ILE A 249 1.81 -17.35 13.37
N TYR A 250 3.09 -17.08 13.14
CA TYR A 250 3.76 -17.40 11.90
C TYR A 250 4.41 -18.77 11.97
N HIS A 251 4.09 -19.62 10.99
CA HIS A 251 4.77 -20.88 10.75
C HIS A 251 5.61 -20.78 9.49
N SER A 252 6.87 -21.21 9.57
CA SER A 252 7.69 -21.46 8.41
C SER A 252 8.33 -22.84 8.45
N GLU A 253 8.37 -23.51 7.30
CA GLU A 253 9.10 -24.76 7.12
C GLU A 253 10.13 -24.57 6.02
N LEU A 254 11.40 -24.55 6.40
CA LEU A 254 12.54 -24.49 5.48
C LEU A 254 13.12 -25.89 5.32
N LYS A 255 13.25 -26.35 4.08
CA LYS A 255 13.89 -27.63 3.75
C LYS A 255 15.28 -27.41 3.16
N ASP A 256 16.30 -27.81 3.91
CA ASP A 256 17.70 -27.83 3.49
C ASP A 256 18.16 -29.28 3.28
N ASP A 257 17.90 -29.79 2.08
CA ASP A 257 18.13 -31.20 1.71
C ASP A 257 17.35 -32.17 2.62
N ASP A 258 18.06 -32.94 3.45
CA ASP A 258 17.49 -33.88 4.41
C ASP A 258 17.12 -33.23 5.77
N VAL A 259 17.52 -31.98 6.01
CA VAL A 259 17.23 -31.26 7.26
C VAL A 259 16.04 -30.34 7.08
N VAL A 260 15.05 -30.47 7.97
CA VAL A 260 13.86 -29.62 7.99
C VAL A 260 13.92 -28.71 9.22
N TYR A 261 13.70 -27.41 9.01
CA TYR A 261 13.60 -26.40 10.04
C TYR A 261 12.16 -25.91 10.09
N HIS A 262 11.42 -26.30 11.13
CA HIS A 262 10.06 -25.82 11.37
C HIS A 262 10.09 -24.74 12.44
N THR A 263 9.87 -23.49 12.06
CA THR A 263 9.81 -22.34 12.97
C THR A 263 8.36 -21.95 13.25
N VAL A 264 8.04 -21.74 14.52
CA VAL A 264 6.78 -21.12 14.97
C VAL A 264 7.10 -19.87 15.76
N SER A 265 6.60 -18.71 15.31
CA SER A 265 6.87 -17.41 15.94
C SER A 265 5.64 -16.53 16.13
N PHE A 266 5.69 -15.73 17.20
CA PHE A 266 4.59 -14.85 17.61
C PHE A 266 5.13 -13.70 18.46
N ALA A 267 4.37 -12.61 18.53
CA ALA A 267 4.64 -11.51 19.44
C ALA A 267 3.76 -11.62 20.69
N ARG A 268 4.32 -11.31 21.86
CA ARG A 268 3.62 -11.40 23.14
C ARG A 268 4.24 -10.48 24.18
N LYS A 269 3.40 -9.98 25.08
CA LYS A 269 3.76 -9.34 26.36
C LYS A 269 2.99 -10.03 27.49
N GLU A 270 3.24 -9.73 28.77
CA GLU A 270 2.43 -10.30 29.85
C GLU A 270 0.96 -9.86 29.76
N LEU A 271 0.12 -10.73 29.17
CA LEU A 271 -1.26 -10.45 28.86
C LEU A 271 -2.19 -11.04 29.91
N THR A 272 -2.87 -10.15 30.63
CA THR A 272 -4.18 -10.42 31.20
C THR A 272 -5.20 -9.61 30.39
N GLU A 273 -6.50 -9.92 30.50
CA GLU A 273 -7.57 -9.12 29.87
C GLU A 273 -7.58 -7.65 30.31
N LYS A 274 -6.76 -7.27 31.30
CA LYS A 274 -6.62 -5.91 31.84
C LYS A 274 -5.31 -5.21 31.49
N THR A 275 -4.34 -5.87 30.84
CA THR A 275 -2.98 -5.29 30.64
C THR A 275 -2.64 -4.87 29.21
N ASN A 276 -3.43 -5.24 28.19
CA ASN A 276 -3.30 -4.58 26.89
C ASN A 276 -4.01 -3.24 26.92
N THR A 277 -3.34 -2.20 27.42
CA THR A 277 -3.85 -0.81 27.45
C THR A 277 -3.76 -0.13 26.08
N GLY A 278 -3.06 -0.74 25.14
CA GLY A 278 -2.85 -0.25 23.78
C GLY A 278 -1.91 0.96 23.71
N THR A 279 -1.95 1.67 22.59
CA THR A 279 -1.19 2.91 22.37
C THR A 279 -2.15 3.98 21.89
N ASN A 280 -2.12 5.16 22.52
CA ASN A 280 -2.98 6.27 22.11
C ASN A 280 -2.90 6.51 20.59
N TYR A 281 -4.06 6.71 19.96
CA TYR A 281 -4.15 6.74 18.51
C TYR A 281 -3.25 7.82 17.89
N ILE A 282 -3.12 9.02 18.49
CA ILE A 282 -2.27 10.12 17.99
C ILE A 282 -0.80 9.70 17.93
N ILE A 283 -0.35 8.96 18.95
CA ILE A 283 1.02 8.44 19.04
C ILE A 283 1.24 7.41 17.93
N SER A 284 0.38 6.38 17.85
CA SER A 284 0.50 5.35 16.80
C SER A 284 0.41 5.92 15.38
N ASP A 285 -0.40 6.95 15.21
CA ASP A 285 -0.66 7.63 13.94
C ASP A 285 0.56 8.45 13.49
N LYS A 286 1.27 9.10 14.43
CA LYS A 286 2.57 9.74 14.17
C LYS A 286 3.63 8.81 13.58
N HIS A 287 3.47 7.52 13.83
CA HIS A 287 4.35 6.46 13.37
C HIS A 287 3.84 5.74 12.11
N SER A 288 2.74 6.22 11.52
CA SER A 288 2.14 5.67 10.30
C SER A 288 2.61 6.46 9.07
N SER A 289 2.78 5.78 7.94
CA SER A 289 3.28 6.39 6.70
C SER A 289 2.24 7.35 6.09
N GLY A 290 2.71 8.46 5.52
CA GLY A 290 1.88 9.44 4.83
C GLY A 290 0.96 10.29 5.71
N ARG A 291 1.05 10.16 7.03
CA ARG A 291 0.30 10.94 7.99
C ARG A 291 0.68 12.43 7.96
N THR A 292 -0.31 13.33 7.80
CA THR A 292 -0.10 14.79 7.88
C THR A 292 -0.84 15.45 9.04
N PHE A 293 -0.11 15.80 10.11
CA PHE A 293 -0.66 16.63 11.17
C PHE A 293 -0.78 18.09 10.72
N LYS A 294 -1.98 18.67 10.83
CA LYS A 294 -2.22 20.10 10.59
C LYS A 294 -1.90 20.89 11.86
N ALA A 295 -1.78 22.21 11.74
CA ALA A 295 -1.42 23.09 12.86
C ALA A 295 -2.31 22.89 14.10
N GLU A 296 -3.60 22.63 13.90
CA GLU A 296 -4.58 22.37 14.97
C GLU A 296 -4.25 21.12 15.80
N HIS A 297 -3.55 20.13 15.24
CA HIS A 297 -3.20 18.88 15.91
C HIS A 297 -1.86 18.92 16.64
N MET A 298 -0.98 19.88 16.28
CA MET A 298 0.43 19.85 16.68
C MET A 298 0.62 19.93 18.19
N LYS A 299 -0.17 20.76 18.88
CA LYS A 299 -0.07 20.90 20.34
C LYS A 299 -0.38 19.60 21.07
N GLU A 300 -1.45 18.90 20.68
CA GLU A 300 -1.78 17.63 21.31
C GLU A 300 -0.73 16.56 20.96
N LEU A 301 -0.30 16.50 19.71
CA LEU A 301 0.77 15.60 19.30
C LEU A 301 2.03 15.80 20.16
N GLU A 302 2.51 17.03 20.31
CA GLU A 302 3.69 17.34 21.12
C GLU A 302 3.53 16.90 22.58
N GLU A 303 2.35 17.11 23.18
CA GLU A 303 2.08 16.68 24.54
C GLU A 303 2.08 15.16 24.67
N ARG A 304 1.38 14.46 23.78
CA ARG A 304 1.28 12.98 23.78
C ARG A 304 2.63 12.32 23.53
N MET A 305 3.48 12.92 22.71
CA MET A 305 4.79 12.36 22.37
C MET A 305 5.79 12.39 23.54
N LYS A 306 5.55 13.17 24.60
CA LYS A 306 6.43 13.22 25.78
C LYS A 306 6.53 11.87 26.50
N THR A 307 5.45 11.08 26.49
CA THR A 307 5.36 9.79 27.18
C THR A 307 5.12 8.64 26.20
N ALA A 308 5.36 8.84 24.90
CA ALA A 308 5.00 7.89 23.84
C ALA A 308 5.73 6.53 23.88
N TYR A 309 6.83 6.46 24.61
CA TYR A 309 7.67 5.27 24.73
C TYR A 309 7.78 4.76 26.17
N ASP A 310 6.99 5.31 27.08
CA ASP A 310 6.94 4.92 28.49
C ASP A 310 6.04 3.68 28.62
N PHE A 311 6.54 2.54 28.15
CA PHE A 311 5.83 1.26 28.26
C PHE A 311 6.11 0.60 29.61
N ASP A 312 5.06 0.17 30.31
CA ASP A 312 5.17 -0.55 31.58
C ASP A 312 5.51 -2.04 31.42
N ASP A 313 5.58 -2.53 30.17
CA ASP A 313 5.81 -3.92 29.83
C ASP A 313 6.72 -4.09 28.60
N ASP A 314 7.27 -5.29 28.43
CA ASP A 314 8.10 -5.64 27.28
C ASP A 314 7.29 -6.43 26.24
N MET A 315 7.19 -5.88 25.03
CA MET A 315 6.75 -6.63 23.85
C MET A 315 7.91 -7.51 23.37
N VAL A 316 7.70 -8.82 23.27
CA VAL A 316 8.74 -9.79 22.92
C VAL A 316 8.30 -10.65 21.73
N TYR A 317 9.21 -10.82 20.77
CA TYR A 317 9.09 -11.81 19.71
C TYR A 317 9.63 -13.16 20.21
N TYR A 318 8.80 -14.19 20.15
CA TYR A 318 9.18 -15.56 20.46
C TYR A 318 9.34 -16.34 19.16
N ALA A 319 10.42 -17.10 19.03
CA ALA A 319 10.57 -18.09 17.98
C ALA A 319 11.18 -19.39 18.52
N ARG A 320 10.52 -20.50 18.21
CA ARG A 320 11.08 -21.85 18.34
C ARG A 320 11.28 -22.42 16.96
N THR A 321 12.45 -23.00 16.72
CA THR A 321 12.74 -23.79 15.52
C THR A 321 13.01 -25.22 15.93
N THR A 322 12.14 -26.13 15.53
CA THR A 322 12.39 -27.57 15.59
C THR A 322 13.16 -27.98 14.35
N ILE A 323 14.33 -28.57 14.56
CA ILE A 323 15.27 -28.96 13.50
C ILE A 323 15.35 -30.47 13.48
N GLU A 324 14.98 -31.10 12.38
CA GLU A 324 14.94 -32.55 12.23
C GLU A 324 15.80 -33.02 11.06
N ASN A 325 16.60 -34.07 11.26
CA ASN A 325 17.20 -34.82 10.16
C ASN A 325 16.23 -35.92 9.69
N THR A 326 15.56 -35.66 8.58
CA THR A 326 14.61 -36.60 7.93
C THR A 326 15.29 -37.61 7.00
N GLY A 327 16.61 -37.51 6.83
CA GLY A 327 17.41 -38.35 5.96
C GLY A 327 17.80 -39.71 6.57
N LYS A 328 18.58 -40.47 5.81
CA LYS A 328 19.05 -41.83 6.19
C LYS A 328 20.47 -41.87 6.75
N VAL A 329 21.15 -40.73 6.80
CA VAL A 329 22.54 -40.60 7.27
C VAL A 329 22.68 -39.35 8.14
N PRO A 330 23.76 -39.22 8.94
CA PRO A 330 23.99 -38.01 9.73
C PRO A 330 24.09 -36.75 8.85
N ARG A 331 23.48 -35.65 9.31
CA ARG A 331 23.45 -34.36 8.60
C ARG A 331 23.80 -33.21 9.53
N TYR A 332 24.54 -32.23 9.02
CA TYR A 332 24.77 -30.98 9.73
C TYR A 332 23.56 -30.06 9.58
N ALA A 333 23.00 -29.63 10.70
CA ALA A 333 22.10 -28.51 10.76
C ALA A 333 22.89 -27.22 11.08
N TRP A 334 22.58 -26.14 10.38
CA TRP A 334 23.27 -24.86 10.45
C TRP A 334 22.31 -23.79 10.99
N MET A 335 22.81 -22.96 11.89
CA MET A 335 22.02 -21.86 12.44
C MET A 335 22.90 -20.67 12.82
N LYS A 336 22.29 -19.50 12.72
CA LYS A 336 22.80 -18.24 13.23
C LYS A 336 21.65 -17.46 13.84
N ILE A 337 21.77 -17.11 15.11
CA ILE A 337 20.74 -16.34 15.82
C ILE A 337 20.76 -14.86 15.40
N PRO A 338 19.72 -14.08 15.74
CA PRO A 338 19.64 -12.68 15.37
C PRO A 338 20.89 -11.88 15.76
N ARG A 339 21.46 -11.18 14.76
CA ARG A 339 22.50 -10.17 14.94
C ARG A 339 22.07 -8.82 14.36
N PRO A 340 22.52 -7.68 14.89
CA PRO A 340 22.17 -6.37 14.34
C PRO A 340 22.66 -6.19 12.90
N GLY A 341 21.80 -5.63 12.04
CA GLY A 341 22.08 -5.29 10.65
C GLY A 341 21.13 -5.96 9.64
N THR A 342 21.36 -5.66 8.35
CA THR A 342 20.57 -6.18 7.22
C THR A 342 21.39 -6.98 6.20
N GLY A 343 22.70 -7.09 6.40
CA GLY A 343 23.61 -7.88 5.56
C GLY A 343 24.83 -8.31 6.36
N TRP A 344 25.49 -9.40 5.97
CA TRP A 344 26.66 -10.01 6.61
C TRP A 344 27.90 -9.12 6.58
N TRP A 345 28.02 -8.25 5.58
CA TRP A 345 29.11 -7.27 5.44
C TRP A 345 29.15 -6.19 6.55
N GLY A 346 28.06 -6.05 7.33
CA GLY A 346 27.98 -5.07 8.41
C GLY A 346 28.92 -5.40 9.58
N LYS A 347 29.66 -4.39 10.06
CA LYS A 347 30.55 -4.48 11.23
C LYS A 347 29.80 -5.08 12.42
N LYS A 348 30.41 -6.04 13.11
CA LYS A 348 29.88 -6.58 14.37
C LYS A 348 29.88 -5.46 15.44
N ILE A 349 28.71 -5.16 15.97
CA ILE A 349 28.48 -4.09 16.98
C ILE A 349 27.91 -4.64 18.29
N HIS A 350 27.86 -5.95 18.44
CA HIS A 350 27.27 -6.64 19.58
C HIS A 350 28.21 -7.69 20.15
N GLN A 351 27.90 -8.12 21.37
CA GLN A 351 28.54 -9.22 22.07
C GLN A 351 27.56 -10.39 22.22
N TYR A 352 28.12 -11.59 22.38
CA TYR A 352 27.39 -12.80 22.68
C TYR A 352 28.03 -13.48 23.88
N ASP A 353 27.25 -13.84 24.89
CA ASP A 353 27.71 -14.57 26.07
C ASP A 353 27.21 -16.04 26.03
N PRO A 354 28.10 -17.02 25.77
CA PRO A 354 27.73 -18.44 25.76
C PRO A 354 27.23 -18.99 27.10
N ALA A 355 27.60 -18.39 28.23
CA ALA A 355 27.19 -18.87 29.54
C ALA A 355 25.71 -18.58 29.83
N THR A 356 25.20 -17.48 29.27
CA THR A 356 23.82 -17.01 29.46
C THR A 356 22.96 -17.18 28.22
N GLY A 357 23.56 -17.24 27.02
CA GLY A 357 22.86 -17.25 25.74
C GLY A 357 22.39 -15.85 25.31
N PHE A 358 22.99 -14.79 25.84
CA PHE A 358 22.54 -13.41 25.61
C PHE A 358 23.32 -12.72 24.51
N SER A 359 22.61 -12.01 23.63
CA SER A 359 23.17 -11.06 22.69
C SER A 359 22.89 -9.63 23.14
N SER A 360 23.92 -8.79 23.20
CA SER A 360 23.80 -7.43 23.77
C SER A 360 24.62 -6.37 23.04
N PHE A 361 24.19 -5.11 23.13
CA PHE A 361 24.99 -3.95 22.71
C PHE A 361 25.98 -3.48 23.79
N GLY A 362 25.89 -4.04 24.99
CA GLY A 362 26.70 -3.72 26.17
C GLY A 362 26.23 -4.54 27.37
N THR A 363 26.75 -4.25 28.56
CA THR A 363 26.52 -5.07 29.77
C THR A 363 25.04 -5.17 30.17
N ASP A 364 24.25 -4.13 29.93
CA ASP A 364 22.85 -4.02 30.39
C ASP A 364 21.88 -3.60 29.27
N ARG A 365 22.16 -4.04 28.04
CA ARG A 365 21.33 -3.77 26.84
C ARG A 365 21.19 -5.04 26.00
N ILE A 366 20.41 -5.99 26.51
CA ILE A 366 20.20 -7.31 25.91
C ILE A 366 19.08 -7.19 24.88
N PHE A 367 19.34 -7.57 23.63
CA PHE A 367 18.33 -7.54 22.57
C PHE A 367 17.84 -8.93 22.16
N CYS A 368 18.54 -10.00 22.54
CA CYS A 368 18.12 -11.37 22.24
C CYS A 368 18.61 -12.33 23.31
N VAL A 369 17.78 -13.30 23.68
CA VAL A 369 18.18 -14.45 24.49
C VAL A 369 17.95 -15.72 23.67
N ALA A 370 18.87 -16.69 23.72
CA ALA A 370 18.83 -17.87 22.87
C ALA A 370 19.16 -19.16 23.64
N GLN A 371 18.43 -20.23 23.32
CA GLN A 371 18.61 -21.55 23.91
C GLN A 371 18.67 -22.65 22.84
N LEU A 372 19.39 -23.72 23.16
CA LEU A 372 19.39 -24.99 22.43
C LEU A 372 19.01 -26.10 23.40
N ASN A 373 17.90 -26.79 23.11
CA ASN A 373 17.34 -27.85 23.95
C ASN A 373 17.18 -27.40 25.42
N GLY A 374 16.69 -26.18 25.62
CA GLY A 374 16.45 -25.57 26.95
C GLY A 374 17.69 -25.09 27.70
N LYS A 375 18.90 -25.15 27.11
CA LYS A 375 20.14 -24.64 27.70
C LYS A 375 20.63 -23.41 26.95
N PRO A 376 21.38 -22.49 27.57
CA PRO A 376 22.05 -21.40 26.87
C PRO A 376 22.75 -21.90 25.59
N LEU A 377 22.48 -21.25 24.47
CA LEU A 377 23.09 -21.63 23.20
C LEU A 377 24.63 -21.42 23.30
N PRO A 378 25.47 -22.39 22.89
CA PRO A 378 26.91 -22.31 23.14
C PRO A 378 27.65 -21.34 22.20
N ASN A 379 27.05 -20.95 21.08
CA ASN A 379 27.61 -19.96 20.15
C ASN A 379 26.48 -19.33 19.31
N GLU A 380 26.62 -18.06 18.94
CA GLU A 380 25.65 -17.34 18.11
C GLU A 380 25.58 -17.86 16.66
N GLU A 381 26.60 -18.59 16.22
CA GLU A 381 26.67 -19.25 14.91
C GLU A 381 27.29 -20.64 15.10
N MET A 382 26.57 -21.67 14.69
CA MET A 382 27.03 -23.05 14.89
C MET A 382 26.45 -24.03 13.88
N ALA A 383 27.13 -25.17 13.76
CA ALA A 383 26.63 -26.37 13.12
C ALA A 383 26.50 -27.49 14.16
N MET A 384 25.43 -28.28 14.08
CA MET A 384 25.25 -29.48 14.89
C MET A 384 25.05 -30.70 13.99
N LEU A 385 25.69 -31.82 14.31
CA LEU A 385 25.46 -33.08 13.61
C LEU A 385 24.24 -33.77 14.21
N LEU A 386 23.21 -34.01 13.39
CA LEU A 386 22.01 -34.74 13.76
C LEU A 386 22.05 -36.15 13.15
N GLN A 387 21.82 -37.17 13.97
CA GLN A 387 21.60 -38.55 13.52
C GLN A 387 20.26 -38.65 12.75
N PRO A 388 20.06 -39.70 11.93
CA PRO A 388 18.76 -39.95 11.30
C PRO A 388 17.60 -39.94 12.31
N GLY A 389 16.57 -39.15 12.05
CA GLY A 389 15.41 -38.96 12.94
C GLY A 389 15.68 -38.14 14.21
N GLN A 390 16.91 -37.64 14.41
CA GLN A 390 17.22 -36.82 15.57
C GLN A 390 16.68 -35.40 15.37
N THR A 391 16.12 -34.86 16.45
CA THR A 391 15.62 -33.49 16.53
C THR A 391 16.44 -32.64 17.49
N ALA A 392 16.46 -31.33 17.26
CA ALA A 392 16.91 -30.31 18.19
C ALA A 392 15.94 -29.12 18.21
N GLU A 393 15.79 -28.46 19.36
CA GLU A 393 14.97 -27.25 19.50
C GLU A 393 15.87 -26.04 19.74
N MET A 394 15.82 -25.07 18.84
CA MET A 394 16.46 -23.77 19.01
C MET A 394 15.40 -22.72 19.30
N ASP A 395 15.50 -22.07 20.46
CA ASP A 395 14.64 -20.96 20.85
C ASP A 395 15.43 -19.65 20.81
N PHE A 396 14.80 -18.58 20.34
CA PHE A 396 15.27 -17.24 20.66
C PHE A 396 14.10 -16.29 20.92
N TYR A 397 14.28 -15.43 21.93
CA TYR A 397 13.31 -14.41 22.30
C TYR A 397 13.94 -13.03 22.16
N MET A 398 13.24 -12.12 21.49
CA MET A 398 13.76 -10.82 21.11
C MET A 398 12.81 -9.72 21.61
N PRO A 399 13.16 -9.01 22.70
CA PRO A 399 12.44 -7.81 23.12
C PRO A 399 12.38 -6.76 21.99
N HIS A 400 11.31 -5.98 21.95
CA HIS A 400 11.08 -4.95 20.93
C HIS A 400 12.17 -3.86 20.95
N THR A 401 12.63 -3.51 22.14
CA THR A 401 13.82 -2.70 22.40
C THR A 401 14.72 -3.40 23.42
N PRO A 402 16.05 -3.16 23.42
CA PRO A 402 16.96 -3.82 24.36
C PRO A 402 16.56 -3.62 25.82
N VAL A 403 16.60 -4.69 26.61
CA VAL A 403 16.22 -4.73 28.03
C VAL A 403 17.44 -4.90 28.94
N SER A 404 17.26 -4.73 30.25
CA SER A 404 18.30 -4.98 31.25
C SER A 404 18.62 -6.46 31.39
N GLY A 405 19.79 -6.79 31.96
CA GLY A 405 20.22 -8.16 32.21
C GLY A 405 19.29 -8.90 33.19
N GLY A 406 18.69 -8.18 34.14
CA GLY A 406 17.69 -8.75 35.05
C GLY A 406 16.43 -9.21 34.33
N VAL A 407 15.91 -8.39 33.41
CA VAL A 407 14.75 -8.74 32.57
C VAL A 407 15.10 -9.90 31.64
N ALA A 408 16.27 -9.87 30.98
CA ALA A 408 16.73 -10.96 30.13
C ALA A 408 16.87 -12.30 30.88
N ALA A 409 17.36 -12.26 32.13
CA ALA A 409 17.49 -13.44 33.00
C ALA A 409 16.14 -14.01 33.46
N ALA A 410 15.08 -13.21 33.51
CA ALA A 410 13.72 -13.69 33.68
C ALA A 410 13.17 -14.26 32.36
N LEU A 411 13.37 -13.55 31.25
CA LEU A 411 12.86 -13.91 29.93
C LEU A 411 13.33 -15.28 29.45
N ILE A 412 14.63 -15.61 29.61
CA ILE A 412 15.17 -16.90 29.17
C ILE A 412 14.60 -18.10 29.96
N LYS A 413 13.97 -17.86 31.11
CA LYS A 413 13.34 -18.91 31.94
C LYS A 413 11.87 -19.12 31.59
N GLU A 414 11.30 -18.30 30.71
CA GLU A 414 9.90 -18.45 30.30
C GLU A 414 9.66 -19.74 29.51
N SER A 415 8.48 -20.32 29.71
CA SER A 415 8.05 -21.53 29.01
C SER A 415 7.48 -21.19 27.63
N TYR A 416 8.22 -21.48 26.57
CA TYR A 416 7.73 -21.30 25.19
C TYR A 416 6.36 -21.94 24.94
N PRO A 417 6.10 -23.23 25.30
CA PRO A 417 4.80 -23.84 25.05
C PRO A 417 3.66 -23.11 25.75
N GLN A 418 3.90 -22.61 26.98
CA GLN A 418 2.92 -21.81 27.70
C GLN A 418 2.65 -20.48 26.99
N ARG A 419 3.69 -19.77 26.54
CA ARG A 419 3.55 -18.50 25.84
C ARG A 419 2.87 -18.63 24.48
N LEU A 420 3.12 -19.73 23.76
CA LEU A 420 2.41 -20.05 22.53
C LEU A 420 0.93 -20.32 22.79
N ALA A 421 0.59 -21.07 23.85
CA ALA A 421 -0.80 -21.32 24.23
C ALA A 421 -1.54 -20.02 24.61
N GLU A 422 -0.89 -19.12 25.34
CA GLU A 422 -1.42 -17.79 25.67
C GLU A 422 -1.67 -16.95 24.41
N ALA A 423 -0.71 -16.93 23.47
CA ALA A 423 -0.86 -16.20 22.20
C ALA A 423 -2.01 -16.75 21.35
N ARG A 424 -2.16 -18.08 21.26
CA ARG A 424 -3.30 -18.73 20.60
C ARG A 424 -4.62 -18.34 21.25
N LEU A 425 -4.69 -18.40 22.58
CA LEU A 425 -5.89 -18.04 23.32
C LEU A 425 -6.30 -16.58 23.10
N TYR A 426 -5.33 -15.66 23.08
CA TYR A 426 -5.58 -14.25 22.80
C TYR A 426 -6.26 -14.05 21.44
N TRP A 427 -5.69 -14.62 20.37
CA TRP A 427 -6.24 -14.46 19.02
C TRP A 427 -7.57 -15.20 18.83
N LYS A 428 -7.73 -16.38 19.43
CA LYS A 428 -8.99 -17.12 19.43
C LYS A 428 -10.10 -16.33 20.10
N LYS A 429 -9.86 -15.77 21.30
CA LYS A 429 -10.84 -14.94 22.00
C LYS A 429 -11.29 -13.73 21.18
N LYS A 430 -10.38 -13.08 20.45
CA LYS A 430 -10.75 -12.00 19.53
C LYS A 430 -11.66 -12.51 18.41
N LEU A 431 -11.32 -13.65 17.79
CA LEU A 431 -12.13 -14.23 16.72
C LEU A 431 -13.50 -14.72 17.20
N GLU A 432 -13.57 -15.30 18.40
CA GLU A 432 -14.79 -15.79 19.04
C GLU A 432 -15.78 -14.66 19.38
N SER A 433 -15.31 -13.42 19.54
CA SER A 433 -16.19 -12.26 19.74
C SER A 433 -16.75 -11.70 18.42
N ALA A 434 -16.38 -12.27 17.26
CA ALA A 434 -16.92 -11.91 15.96
C ALA A 434 -18.12 -12.78 15.58
N ALA A 435 -18.87 -12.37 14.56
CA ALA A 435 -19.89 -13.19 13.94
C ALA A 435 -19.31 -14.52 13.42
N ALA A 436 -20.01 -15.63 13.68
CA ALA A 436 -19.62 -16.95 13.21
C ALA A 436 -20.05 -17.17 11.75
N VAL A 437 -19.16 -16.89 10.81
CA VAL A 437 -19.37 -17.11 9.36
C VAL A 437 -18.59 -18.34 8.92
N HIS A 438 -19.25 -19.25 8.20
CA HIS A 438 -18.61 -20.41 7.58
C HIS A 438 -18.89 -20.43 6.08
N LEU A 439 -17.82 -20.52 5.28
CA LEU A 439 -17.90 -20.62 3.82
C LEU A 439 -17.40 -22.00 3.36
N PRO A 440 -18.00 -22.60 2.31
CA PRO A 440 -17.66 -23.95 1.86
C PRO A 440 -16.24 -24.05 1.27
N GLU A 441 -15.74 -22.98 0.64
CA GLU A 441 -14.37 -22.92 0.15
C GLU A 441 -13.42 -22.56 1.29
N ARG A 442 -12.63 -23.54 1.74
CA ARG A 442 -11.73 -23.40 2.89
C ARG A 442 -10.78 -22.22 2.75
N THR A 443 -10.20 -22.01 1.56
CA THR A 443 -9.24 -20.91 1.36
C THR A 443 -9.87 -19.54 1.60
N ILE A 444 -11.12 -19.36 1.17
CA ILE A 444 -11.86 -18.10 1.34
C ILE A 444 -12.32 -17.95 2.78
N ASN A 445 -12.82 -19.03 3.39
CA ASN A 445 -13.18 -19.07 4.81
C ASN A 445 -12.01 -18.65 5.71
N ASP A 446 -10.83 -19.23 5.49
CA ASP A 446 -9.65 -18.96 6.30
C ASP A 446 -9.16 -17.52 6.06
N ARG A 447 -9.21 -17.00 4.82
CA ARG A 447 -8.87 -15.60 4.51
C ARG A 447 -9.82 -14.59 5.16
N LEU A 448 -11.12 -14.87 5.25
CA LEU A 448 -12.08 -14.00 5.93
C LEU A 448 -11.72 -13.87 7.41
N ARG A 449 -11.44 -15.00 8.07
CA ARG A 449 -11.12 -15.06 9.51
C ARG A 449 -9.74 -14.47 9.79
N ALA A 450 -8.73 -14.86 9.02
CA ALA A 450 -7.37 -14.32 9.13
C ALA A 450 -7.34 -12.81 8.85
N GLY A 451 -8.06 -12.36 7.81
CA GLY A 451 -8.15 -10.96 7.42
C GLY A 451 -8.70 -10.09 8.56
N LEU A 452 -9.75 -10.54 9.25
CA LEU A 452 -10.30 -9.83 10.40
C LEU A 452 -9.26 -9.63 11.52
N LEU A 453 -8.49 -10.69 11.83
CA LEU A 453 -7.44 -10.63 12.85
C LEU A 453 -6.25 -9.75 12.42
N HIS A 454 -5.87 -9.77 11.15
CA HIS A 454 -4.80 -8.92 10.62
C HIS A 454 -5.19 -7.44 10.58
N LEU A 455 -6.46 -7.13 10.30
CA LEU A 455 -6.98 -5.77 10.41
C LEU A 455 -6.99 -5.31 11.87
N ASN A 456 -7.39 -6.20 12.80
CA ASN A 456 -7.33 -5.91 14.23
C ASN A 456 -5.89 -5.65 14.71
N LEU A 457 -4.94 -6.46 14.24
CA LEU A 457 -3.51 -6.35 14.52
C LEU A 457 -2.96 -4.95 14.17
N ILE A 458 -3.41 -4.35 13.07
CA ILE A 458 -2.98 -3.01 12.65
C ILE A 458 -3.97 -1.91 13.08
N THR A 459 -4.93 -2.20 13.97
CA THR A 459 -5.81 -1.19 14.54
C THR A 459 -5.33 -0.81 15.93
N PHE A 460 -4.78 0.40 16.05
CA PHE A 460 -4.14 0.88 17.27
C PHE A 460 -5.08 1.79 18.06
N GLY A 461 -4.77 2.05 19.32
CA GLY A 461 -5.58 2.92 20.18
C GLY A 461 -5.59 2.43 21.61
N ASN A 462 -6.20 3.20 22.50
CA ASN A 462 -6.37 2.80 23.89
C ASN A 462 -7.37 1.65 24.00
N GLU A 463 -7.26 0.84 25.04
CA GLU A 463 -8.14 -0.28 25.37
C GLU A 463 -8.37 -0.31 26.90
N PRO A 464 -9.57 -0.66 27.42
CA PRO A 464 -10.76 -1.15 26.70
C PRO A 464 -11.55 -0.08 25.95
N ASP A 465 -11.29 1.20 26.20
CA ASP A 465 -12.06 2.32 25.67
C ASP A 465 -11.20 3.31 24.88
N GLY A 466 -11.85 4.26 24.21
CA GLY A 466 -11.20 5.37 23.51
C GLY A 466 -11.06 5.14 22.00
N THR A 467 -10.59 6.18 21.32
CA THR A 467 -10.47 6.23 19.86
C THR A 467 -9.46 5.21 19.32
N LEU A 468 -9.81 4.58 18.19
CA LEU A 468 -8.98 3.60 17.50
C LEU A 468 -8.59 4.09 16.10
N SER A 469 -7.33 3.92 15.71
CA SER A 469 -6.83 4.16 14.37
C SER A 469 -6.87 2.87 13.54
N ALA A 470 -7.87 2.73 12.67
CA ALA A 470 -7.96 1.62 11.72
C ALA A 470 -7.02 1.85 10.52
N ASN A 471 -5.75 1.49 10.69
CA ASN A 471 -4.71 1.75 9.68
C ASN A 471 -4.86 0.88 8.43
N VAL A 472 -4.32 1.39 7.33
CA VAL A 472 -4.35 0.74 6.01
C VAL A 472 -2.96 0.20 5.70
N GLY A 473 -2.66 -1.00 6.18
CA GLY A 473 -1.36 -1.66 6.01
C GLY A 473 -0.23 -0.91 6.71
N VAL A 474 0.44 0.01 6.01
CA VAL A 474 1.50 0.88 6.54
C VAL A 474 1.08 2.35 6.70
N TYR A 475 -0.07 2.72 6.15
CA TYR A 475 -0.55 4.09 6.15
C TYR A 475 -1.40 4.39 7.38
N SER A 476 -1.52 5.67 7.73
CA SER A 476 -2.50 6.15 8.72
C SER A 476 -3.92 5.80 8.28
N PRO A 477 -4.94 5.93 9.15
CA PRO A 477 -6.31 5.81 8.70
C PRO A 477 -6.61 6.88 7.63
N ILE A 478 -7.26 6.46 6.54
CA ILE A 478 -7.65 7.31 5.41
C ILE A 478 -9.13 7.08 5.19
N GLY A 479 -9.93 8.14 5.08
CA GLY A 479 -11.39 8.02 5.01
C GLY A 479 -11.88 6.99 3.98
N THR A 480 -11.29 6.95 2.79
CA THR A 480 -11.70 6.02 1.71
C THR A 480 -11.25 4.57 1.93
N GLU A 481 -10.06 4.36 2.49
CA GLU A 481 -9.42 3.04 2.59
C GLU A 481 -9.67 2.37 3.95
N SER A 482 -9.89 3.16 5.01
CA SER A 482 -10.28 2.67 6.32
C SER A 482 -11.76 2.30 6.39
N SER A 483 -12.64 2.92 5.58
CA SER A 483 -14.07 2.59 5.61
C SER A 483 -14.37 1.13 5.29
N PRO A 484 -13.78 0.49 4.27
CA PRO A 484 -13.93 -0.95 4.08
C PRO A 484 -13.51 -1.80 5.28
N ILE A 485 -12.48 -1.38 6.02
CA ILE A 485 -12.02 -2.06 7.24
C ILE A 485 -13.06 -1.92 8.35
N ILE A 486 -13.56 -0.71 8.57
CA ILE A 486 -14.58 -0.38 9.58
C ILE A 486 -15.90 -1.10 9.27
N GLN A 487 -16.31 -1.15 8.00
CA GLN A 487 -17.49 -1.88 7.56
C GLN A 487 -17.33 -3.38 7.69
N PHE A 488 -16.12 -3.91 7.52
CA PHE A 488 -15.88 -5.31 7.80
C PHE A 488 -16.00 -5.60 9.29
N TYR A 489 -15.52 -4.72 10.19
CA TYR A 489 -15.80 -4.84 11.63
C TYR A 489 -17.30 -4.81 11.93
N LEU A 490 -18.05 -3.89 11.32
CA LEU A 490 -19.52 -3.83 11.44
C LEU A 490 -20.18 -5.15 11.01
N SER A 491 -19.81 -5.64 9.82
CA SER A 491 -20.38 -6.86 9.25
C SER A 491 -20.08 -8.11 10.11
N MET A 492 -18.96 -8.07 10.84
CA MET A 492 -18.54 -9.12 11.76
C MET A 492 -19.02 -8.90 13.21
N GLY A 493 -19.92 -7.94 13.46
CA GLY A 493 -20.52 -7.70 14.77
C GLY A 493 -19.62 -6.96 15.77
N TRP A 494 -18.47 -6.46 15.36
CA TRP A 494 -17.56 -5.66 16.19
C TRP A 494 -17.97 -4.18 16.21
N PHE A 495 -19.21 -3.92 16.62
CA PHE A 495 -19.82 -2.59 16.57
C PHE A 495 -19.05 -1.55 17.40
N ASP A 496 -18.59 -1.92 18.61
CA ASP A 496 -17.81 -1.00 19.44
C ASP A 496 -16.47 -0.60 18.78
N ILE A 497 -15.77 -1.57 18.19
CA ILE A 497 -14.51 -1.32 17.49
C ILE A 497 -14.74 -0.41 16.28
N ALA A 498 -15.81 -0.66 15.51
CA ALA A 498 -16.18 0.20 14.38
C ALA A 498 -16.50 1.63 14.83
N LYS A 499 -17.31 1.80 15.90
CA LYS A 499 -17.61 3.12 16.48
C LYS A 499 -16.35 3.87 16.89
N ARG A 500 -15.45 3.21 17.63
CA ARG A 500 -14.20 3.80 18.10
C ARG A 500 -13.24 4.11 16.96
N ALA A 501 -13.29 3.34 15.86
CA ALA A 501 -12.56 3.65 14.65
C ALA A 501 -13.13 4.87 13.90
N LEU A 502 -14.46 5.04 13.86
CA LEU A 502 -15.10 6.23 13.30
C LEU A 502 -14.81 7.48 14.14
N ASN A 503 -14.70 7.33 15.47
CA ASN A 503 -14.30 8.42 16.35
C ASN A 503 -12.94 9.00 15.95
N TYR A 504 -12.02 8.23 15.37
CA TYR A 504 -10.73 8.77 14.90
C TYR A 504 -10.94 9.94 13.95
N PHE A 505 -11.80 9.78 12.95
CA PHE A 505 -12.04 10.84 11.97
C PHE A 505 -12.76 12.04 12.56
N MET A 506 -13.60 11.83 13.57
CA MET A 506 -14.24 12.91 14.32
C MET A 506 -13.24 13.66 15.20
N GLU A 507 -12.29 12.97 15.82
CA GLU A 507 -11.25 13.60 16.67
C GLU A 507 -10.17 14.31 15.84
N THR A 508 -9.86 13.82 14.64
CA THR A 508 -8.91 14.46 13.71
C THR A 508 -9.55 15.49 12.77
N GLN A 509 -10.85 15.77 12.94
CA GLN A 509 -11.56 16.74 12.12
C GLN A 509 -11.05 18.16 12.42
N LEU A 510 -10.74 18.91 11.37
CA LEU A 510 -10.35 20.31 11.50
C LEU A 510 -11.53 21.19 11.92
N SER A 511 -11.23 22.35 12.48
CA SER A 511 -12.23 23.36 12.89
C SER A 511 -13.25 23.70 11.79
N THR A 512 -12.84 23.63 10.52
CA THR A 512 -13.67 23.87 9.33
C THR A 512 -14.67 22.76 9.02
N GLY A 513 -14.54 21.58 9.63
CA GLY A 513 -15.28 20.37 9.27
C GLY A 513 -14.58 19.48 8.24
N TYR A 514 -13.45 19.94 7.69
CA TYR A 514 -12.63 19.16 6.77
C TYR A 514 -11.89 18.04 7.50
N ILE A 515 -11.88 16.85 6.91
CA ILE A 515 -11.13 15.69 7.36
C ILE A 515 -10.11 15.37 6.26
N GLN A 516 -8.82 15.44 6.61
CA GLN A 516 -7.72 15.00 5.76
C GLN A 516 -6.58 14.53 6.64
N ASN A 517 -6.40 13.21 6.72
CA ASN A 517 -5.33 12.61 7.49
C ASN A 517 -4.13 12.24 6.62
N TYR A 518 -4.37 12.02 5.33
CA TYR A 518 -3.34 11.72 4.34
C TYR A 518 -3.21 12.85 3.31
N GLU A 519 -1.98 13.31 3.06
CA GLU A 519 -1.79 14.47 2.17
C GLU A 519 -2.30 14.20 0.74
N GLY A 520 -3.05 15.15 0.20
CA GLY A 520 -3.58 15.06 -1.17
C GLY A 520 -4.86 14.23 -1.32
N TYR A 521 -5.32 13.53 -0.27
CA TYR A 521 -6.59 12.78 -0.31
C TYR A 521 -7.74 13.68 0.17
N THR A 522 -8.35 14.42 -0.75
CA THR A 522 -9.40 15.40 -0.42
C THR A 522 -10.80 14.79 -0.29
N VAL A 523 -10.97 13.54 -0.73
CA VAL A 523 -12.25 12.82 -0.74
C VAL A 523 -12.67 12.28 0.64
N GLU A 524 -11.76 12.27 1.62
CA GLU A 524 -11.95 11.61 2.92
C GLU A 524 -13.21 12.07 3.67
N THR A 525 -13.53 13.38 3.64
CA THR A 525 -14.67 13.93 4.40
C THR A 525 -16.00 13.29 4.00
N GLY A 526 -16.23 13.09 2.69
CA GLY A 526 -17.45 12.45 2.20
C GLY A 526 -17.50 10.95 2.51
N ALA A 527 -16.37 10.25 2.36
CA ALA A 527 -16.27 8.82 2.67
C ALA A 527 -16.56 8.53 4.15
N VAL A 528 -16.02 9.33 5.06
CA VAL A 528 -16.28 9.21 6.50
C VAL A 528 -17.76 9.42 6.81
N LEU A 529 -18.40 10.44 6.24
CA LEU A 529 -19.83 10.68 6.47
C LEU A 529 -20.70 9.52 5.97
N TRP A 530 -20.38 8.94 4.82
CA TRP A 530 -21.05 7.75 4.30
C TRP A 530 -20.89 6.57 5.26
N ASP A 531 -19.69 6.34 5.75
CA ASP A 531 -19.38 5.22 6.64
C ASP A 531 -20.05 5.35 8.03
N ILE A 532 -20.17 6.58 8.55
CA ILE A 532 -20.99 6.87 9.74
C ILE A 532 -22.46 6.56 9.46
N GLY A 533 -22.95 6.87 8.27
CA GLY A 533 -24.29 6.48 7.82
C GLY A 533 -24.49 4.96 7.83
N GLU A 534 -23.51 4.21 7.33
CA GLU A 534 -23.52 2.75 7.36
C GLU A 534 -23.48 2.20 8.79
N TYR A 535 -22.63 2.75 9.67
CA TYR A 535 -22.64 2.41 11.09
C TYR A 535 -24.02 2.61 11.73
N TYR A 536 -24.67 3.76 11.47
CA TYR A 536 -26.00 4.03 11.99
C TYR A 536 -27.05 3.07 11.41
N ARG A 537 -26.94 2.73 10.13
CA ARG A 537 -27.82 1.75 9.46
C ARG A 537 -27.74 0.37 10.11
N TYR A 538 -26.55 -0.05 10.56
CA TYR A 538 -26.35 -1.34 11.25
C TYR A 538 -26.81 -1.31 12.72
N THR A 539 -26.57 -0.21 13.44
CA THR A 539 -26.63 -0.20 14.91
C THR A 539 -27.79 0.58 15.49
N HIS A 540 -28.35 1.54 14.74
CA HIS A 540 -29.31 2.53 15.23
C HIS A 540 -28.86 3.25 16.51
N ASP A 541 -27.55 3.45 16.71
CA ASP A 541 -26.97 4.11 17.89
C ASP A 541 -27.23 5.64 17.86
N ILE A 542 -28.46 6.02 18.18
CA ILE A 542 -28.92 7.42 18.21
C ILE A 542 -28.13 8.22 19.25
N ALA A 543 -27.71 7.60 20.35
CA ALA A 543 -26.98 8.27 21.42
C ALA A 543 -25.61 8.76 20.92
N TRP A 544 -24.87 7.90 20.22
CA TRP A 544 -23.58 8.28 19.63
C TRP A 544 -23.74 9.32 18.51
N ILE A 545 -24.71 9.16 17.61
CA ILE A 545 -24.97 10.16 16.56
C ILE A 545 -25.27 11.53 17.17
N LYS A 546 -26.06 11.58 18.26
CA LYS A 546 -26.32 12.82 18.99
C LYS A 546 -25.03 13.41 19.61
N SER A 547 -24.13 12.59 20.13
CA SER A 547 -22.88 13.08 20.73
C SER A 547 -21.91 13.68 19.72
N ILE A 548 -21.93 13.22 18.47
CA ILE A 548 -21.07 13.76 17.39
C ILE A 548 -21.79 14.71 16.42
N LYS A 549 -23.06 15.03 16.68
CA LYS A 549 -23.93 15.81 15.77
C LYS A 549 -23.27 17.07 15.22
N GLU A 550 -22.67 17.87 16.09
CA GLU A 550 -22.07 19.15 15.69
C GLU A 550 -20.87 18.95 14.74
N LYS A 551 -20.09 17.88 14.93
CA LYS A 551 -18.99 17.51 14.01
C LYS A 551 -19.54 17.07 12.65
N LEU A 552 -20.63 16.28 12.63
CA LEU A 552 -21.29 15.88 11.38
C LEU A 552 -21.79 17.08 10.58
N LEU A 553 -22.48 18.02 11.24
CA LEU A 553 -22.99 19.23 10.60
C LEU A 553 -21.86 20.08 10.01
N LYS A 554 -20.71 20.19 10.70
CA LYS A 554 -19.53 20.88 10.17
C LYS A 554 -18.99 20.23 8.90
N SER A 555 -18.85 18.90 8.87
CA SER A 555 -18.39 18.21 7.65
C SER A 555 -19.37 18.37 6.48
N CYS A 556 -20.69 18.31 6.73
CA CYS A 556 -21.69 18.57 5.70
C CYS A 556 -21.59 20.01 5.16
N ASN A 557 -21.49 20.99 6.05
CA ASN A 557 -21.35 22.39 5.67
C ASN A 557 -20.06 22.65 4.87
N TYR A 558 -18.95 22.01 5.27
CA TYR A 558 -17.70 22.05 4.52
C TYR A 558 -17.88 21.54 3.08
N LEU A 559 -18.52 20.37 2.89
CA LEU A 559 -18.73 19.82 1.55
C LEU A 559 -19.64 20.68 0.67
N ILE A 560 -20.69 21.28 1.26
CA ILE A 560 -21.56 22.22 0.54
C ILE A 560 -20.74 23.43 0.08
N ALA A 561 -19.96 24.02 0.99
CA ALA A 561 -19.11 25.18 0.68
C ALA A 561 -17.92 24.86 -0.23
N TRP A 562 -17.49 23.60 -0.31
CA TRP A 562 -16.40 23.18 -1.20
C TRP A 562 -16.86 22.99 -2.66
N ARG A 563 -18.15 22.64 -2.85
CA ARG A 563 -18.76 22.52 -4.17
C ARG A 563 -19.05 23.89 -4.79
N ASP A 564 -19.49 24.84 -3.97
CA ASP A 564 -19.87 26.20 -4.37
C ASP A 564 -18.63 27.10 -4.52
#